data_AF-A0A259CBJ3-F1
#
_entry.id   AF-A0A259CBJ3-F1
#
_cell.length_a   1.000
_cell.length_b   1.000
_cell.length_c   1.000
_cell.angle_alpha   90.00
_cell.angle_beta   90.00
_cell.angle_gamma   90.00
#
_symmetry.space_group_name_H-M   'P 1'
#
loop_
_entity.id
_entity.type
_entity.pdbx_description
1 polymer ?
#
loop_
_entity_poly.entity_id
_entity_poly.type
_entity_poly.pdbx_seq_one_letter_code
_entity_poly.pdbx_strand_id
1 'polypeptide(L)'
;AGAPRRHHPVGPRDVALRRARTCYDHMAGRLAIALSDALVARGYVVMADGAALVTDAGRDAFQRFGLDLKDAHATRRPLCRTCLDWSERRPHLAGRLGAGLLARSVALGWVAPVPHSRALTVTPAGDDGLHHAFGLPADWRREDAG
;
A
#
# COMPACT_ATOMS: atom_id res chain seq x y z
N ALA A 1 -10.45 25.34 -24.62
CA ALA A 1 -9.36 24.59 -25.28
C ALA A 1 -9.11 23.29 -24.51
N GLY A 2 -9.60 22.16 -25.01
CA GLY A 2 -9.43 20.86 -24.37
C GLY A 2 -8.14 20.20 -24.85
N ALA A 3 -7.16 20.02 -23.95
CA ALA A 3 -5.96 19.27 -24.27
C ALA A 3 -6.31 17.85 -24.72
N PRO A 4 -5.62 17.27 -25.72
CA PRO A 4 -5.92 15.90 -26.16
C PRO A 4 -5.60 14.93 -25.02
N ARG A 5 -6.61 14.17 -24.59
CA ARG A 5 -6.42 13.01 -23.72
C ARG A 5 -5.54 12.01 -24.46
N ARG A 6 -4.24 11.99 -24.14
CA ARG A 6 -3.33 10.98 -24.66
C ARG A 6 -3.75 9.63 -24.09
N HIS A 7 -4.47 8.86 -24.90
CA HIS A 7 -4.79 7.48 -24.62
C HIS A 7 -3.50 6.67 -24.74
N HIS A 8 -2.83 6.42 -23.61
CA HIS A 8 -1.79 5.40 -23.55
C HIS A 8 -2.48 4.05 -23.47
N PRO A 9 -2.38 3.20 -24.51
CA PRO A 9 -2.91 1.85 -24.42
C PRO A 9 -2.25 1.14 -23.25
N VAL A 10 -3.08 0.58 -22.36
CA VAL A 10 -2.64 -0.08 -21.13
C VAL A 10 -1.98 -1.41 -21.52
N GLY A 11 -0.66 -1.42 -21.64
CA GLY A 11 0.09 -2.65 -21.88
C GLY A 11 0.08 -3.57 -20.66
N PRO A 12 0.53 -4.83 -20.76
CA PRO A 12 0.65 -5.75 -19.61
C PRO A 12 1.44 -5.16 -18.43
N ARG A 13 2.41 -4.29 -18.74
CA ARG A 13 3.21 -3.55 -17.76
C ARG A 13 2.39 -2.49 -17.02
N ASP A 14 1.47 -1.80 -17.70
CA ASP A 14 0.58 -0.84 -17.05
C ASP A 14 -0.42 -1.57 -16.15
N VAL A 15 -0.94 -2.73 -16.57
CA VAL A 15 -1.77 -3.58 -15.70
C VAL A 15 -0.99 -4.00 -14.45
N ALA A 16 0.25 -4.47 -14.60
CA ALA A 16 1.09 -4.84 -13.45
C ALA A 16 1.34 -3.65 -12.51
N LEU A 17 1.68 -2.48 -13.05
CA LEU A 17 1.92 -1.25 -12.27
C LEU A 17 0.66 -0.74 -11.57
N ARG A 18 -0.52 -0.91 -12.18
CA ARG A 18 -1.82 -0.58 -11.57
C ARG A 18 -2.17 -1.55 -10.44
N ARG A 19 -1.87 -2.85 -10.60
CA ARG A 19 -2.13 -3.87 -9.58
C ARG A 19 -1.32 -3.65 -8.32
N ALA A 20 0.01 -3.67 -8.44
CA ALA A 20 0.91 -3.47 -7.30
C ALA A 20 2.26 -2.95 -7.77
N ARG A 21 2.78 -1.93 -7.09
CA ARG A 21 4.08 -1.33 -7.40
C ARG A 21 4.68 -0.66 -6.16
N THR A 22 5.91 -0.21 -6.29
CA THR A 22 6.49 0.77 -5.37
C THR A 22 6.19 2.21 -5.82
N CYS A 23 5.80 3.06 -4.86
CA CYS A 23 5.82 4.51 -4.97
C CYS A 23 6.94 5.00 -4.04
N TYR A 24 8.14 5.16 -4.58
CA TYR A 24 9.36 5.31 -3.77
C TYR A 24 9.60 4.07 -2.90
N ASP A 25 9.46 4.21 -1.59
CA ASP A 25 9.79 3.20 -0.60
C ASP A 25 8.55 2.55 0.05
N HIS A 26 7.36 2.78 -0.49
CA HIS A 26 6.11 2.17 -0.01
C HIS A 26 5.31 1.59 -1.17
N MET A 27 4.31 0.76 -0.85
CA MET A 27 3.43 0.13 -1.84
C MET A 27 2.46 1.15 -2.44
N ALA A 28 2.10 0.94 -3.70
CA ALA A 28 1.08 1.69 -4.44
C ALA A 28 0.34 0.76 -5.43
N GLY A 29 -0.67 1.30 -6.12
CA GLY A 29 -1.62 0.56 -6.94
C GLY A 29 -2.78 0.02 -6.10
N ARG A 30 -3.62 -0.81 -6.73
CA ARG A 30 -4.80 -1.43 -6.10
C ARG A 30 -4.48 -2.13 -4.80
N LEU A 31 -3.35 -2.84 -4.73
CA LEU A 31 -2.91 -3.49 -3.50
C LEU A 31 -2.83 -2.50 -2.33
N ALA A 32 -2.20 -1.34 -2.55
CA ALA A 32 -2.00 -0.37 -1.48
C ALA A 32 -3.28 0.34 -1.08
N ILE A 33 -4.19 0.56 -2.03
CA ILE A 33 -5.52 1.11 -1.75
C ILE A 33 -6.36 0.13 -0.94
N ALA A 34 -6.49 -1.12 -1.40
CA ALA A 34 -7.24 -2.15 -0.69
C ALA A 34 -6.66 -2.43 0.71
N LEU A 35 -5.33 -2.43 0.85
CA LEU A 35 -4.69 -2.54 2.16
C LEU A 35 -4.99 -1.32 3.04
N SER A 36 -4.93 -0.10 2.50
CA SER A 36 -5.26 1.12 3.26
C SER A 36 -6.71 1.09 3.74
N ASP A 37 -7.65 0.70 2.87
CA ASP A 37 -9.07 0.56 3.20
C ASP A 37 -9.27 -0.48 4.32
N ALA A 38 -8.61 -1.63 4.23
CA ALA A 38 -8.69 -2.68 5.24
C ALA A 38 -8.14 -2.23 6.60
N LEU A 39 -7.03 -1.49 6.60
CA LEU A 39 -6.44 -0.91 7.82
C LEU A 39 -7.35 0.14 8.46
N VAL A 40 -8.04 0.95 7.65
CA VAL A 40 -9.04 1.92 8.13
C VAL A 40 -10.26 1.21 8.69
N ALA A 41 -10.80 0.21 7.97
CA ALA A 41 -11.97 -0.57 8.40
C ALA A 41 -11.73 -1.31 9.72
N ARG A 42 -10.50 -1.74 9.99
CA ARG A 42 -10.09 -2.35 11.27
C ARG A 42 -9.79 -1.35 12.38
N GLY A 43 -9.87 -0.05 12.09
CA GLY A 43 -9.54 1.01 13.03
C GLY A 43 -8.05 1.09 13.39
N TYR A 44 -7.15 0.55 12.56
CA TYR A 44 -5.70 0.60 12.81
C TYR A 44 -5.09 1.94 12.37
N VAL A 45 -5.70 2.56 11.37
CA VAL A 45 -5.29 3.87 10.85
C VAL A 45 -6.54 4.72 10.65
N VAL A 46 -6.42 6.01 10.94
CA VAL A 46 -7.42 7.02 10.55
C VAL A 46 -6.81 7.86 9.43
N MET A 47 -7.53 8.01 8.32
CA MET A 47 -7.13 8.84 7.18
C MET A 47 -8.16 9.96 6.99
N ALA A 48 -7.70 11.20 7.00
CA ALA A 48 -8.54 12.39 6.79
C ALA A 48 -7.69 13.53 6.21
N ASP A 49 -8.23 14.30 5.27
CA ASP A 49 -7.64 15.54 4.75
C ASP A 49 -6.15 15.45 4.34
N GLY A 50 -5.76 14.34 3.72
CA GLY A 50 -4.37 14.11 3.29
C GLY A 50 -3.42 13.71 4.43
N ALA A 51 -3.90 13.62 5.66
CA ALA A 51 -3.19 13.13 6.82
C ALA A 51 -3.57 11.67 7.14
N ALA A 52 -2.68 10.98 7.85
CA ALA A 52 -2.95 9.64 8.35
C ALA A 52 -2.32 9.49 9.75
N LEU A 53 -3.07 8.89 10.67
CA LEU A 53 -2.67 8.65 12.05
C LEU A 53 -2.82 7.17 12.39
N VAL A 54 -1.82 6.63 13.09
CA VAL A 54 -1.87 5.26 13.60
C VAL A 54 -2.53 5.28 14.97
N THR A 55 -3.59 4.48 15.14
CA THR A 55 -4.29 4.31 16.42
C THR A 55 -3.50 3.41 17.36
N ASP A 56 -3.86 3.34 18.63
CA ASP A 56 -3.20 2.42 19.57
C ASP A 56 -3.39 0.95 19.17
N ALA A 57 -4.61 0.59 18.74
CA ALA A 57 -4.89 -0.73 18.16
C ALA A 57 -4.01 -1.03 16.94
N GLY A 58 -3.77 -0.01 16.10
CA GLY A 58 -2.85 -0.10 14.97
C GLY A 58 -1.41 -0.31 15.41
N ARG A 59 -0.91 0.43 16.41
CA ARG A 59 0.45 0.25 16.94
C ARG A 59 0.67 -1.18 17.42
N ASP A 60 -0.27 -1.72 18.17
CA ASP A 60 -0.20 -3.09 18.66
C ASP A 60 -0.22 -4.12 17.53
N ALA A 61 -1.09 -3.92 16.54
CA ALA A 61 -1.17 -4.79 15.37
C ALA A 61 0.12 -4.75 14.54
N PHE A 62 0.68 -3.56 14.30
CA PHE A 62 1.92 -3.39 13.56
C PHE A 62 3.13 -3.92 14.32
N GLN A 63 3.16 -3.79 15.65
CA GLN A 63 4.20 -4.41 16.48
C GLN A 63 4.13 -5.95 16.38
N ARG A 64 2.93 -6.54 16.47
CA ARG A 64 2.76 -8.00 16.27
C ARG A 64 3.14 -8.46 14.86
N PHE A 65 2.92 -7.61 13.85
CA PHE A 65 3.37 -7.87 12.47
C PHE A 65 4.90 -7.78 12.31
N GLY A 66 5.60 -7.19 13.29
CA GLY A 66 7.06 -7.05 13.32
C GLY A 66 7.55 -5.68 12.87
N LEU A 67 6.72 -4.63 12.98
CA LEU A 67 7.13 -3.25 12.73
C LEU A 67 7.39 -2.52 14.06
N ASP A 68 8.62 -2.02 14.23
CA ASP A 68 8.93 -1.12 15.34
C ASP A 68 8.55 0.33 14.98
N LEU A 69 7.43 0.78 15.52
CA LEU A 69 6.93 2.14 15.33
C LEU A 69 7.31 3.07 16.49
N LYS A 70 8.06 2.60 17.51
CA LYS A 70 8.32 3.33 18.76
C LYS A 70 9.35 4.45 18.63
N ASP A 71 10.20 4.42 17.60
CA ASP A 71 11.23 5.45 17.41
C ASP A 71 10.67 6.77 16.84
N ALA A 72 9.81 7.46 17.59
CA ALA A 72 9.30 8.79 17.24
C ALA A 72 10.40 9.87 17.23
N HIS A 73 11.52 9.64 17.93
CA HIS A 73 12.62 10.62 18.10
C HIS A 73 13.79 10.45 17.13
N ALA A 74 13.85 9.38 16.34
CA ALA A 74 15.04 9.05 15.55
C ALA A 74 15.07 9.68 14.14
N THR A 75 13.96 10.20 13.60
CA THR A 75 13.94 10.69 12.20
C THR A 75 13.00 11.87 11.99
N ARG A 76 13.38 12.81 11.10
CA ARG A 76 12.48 13.88 10.55
C ARG A 76 11.31 13.33 9.74
N ARG A 77 11.23 12.01 9.54
CA ARG A 77 10.26 11.37 8.66
C ARG A 77 8.96 11.10 9.42
N PRO A 78 7.78 11.49 8.89
CA PRO A 78 6.51 11.23 9.55
C PRO A 78 6.26 9.73 9.71
N LEU A 79 5.65 9.37 10.85
CA LEU A 79 5.27 7.98 11.15
C LEU A 79 4.33 7.43 10.08
N CYS A 80 3.26 8.18 9.79
CA CYS A 80 2.25 7.85 8.82
C CYS A 80 1.81 9.13 8.10
N ARG A 81 1.54 9.03 6.81
CA ARG A 81 0.94 10.09 5.97
C ARG A 81 0.27 9.45 4.77
N THR A 82 -0.57 10.20 4.08
CA THR A 82 -1.12 9.73 2.80
C THR A 82 -0.18 10.05 1.62
N CYS A 83 -0.29 9.26 0.56
CA CYS A 83 0.27 9.51 -0.75
C CYS A 83 -0.82 9.24 -1.80
N LEU A 84 -0.97 10.12 -2.79
CA LEU A 84 -2.00 9.99 -3.82
C LEU A 84 -1.57 9.00 -4.90
N ASP A 85 -2.37 7.97 -5.13
CA ASP A 85 -2.14 7.02 -6.21
C ASP A 85 -2.49 7.64 -7.57
N TRP A 86 -1.58 7.60 -8.53
CA TRP A 86 -1.86 8.14 -9.87
C TRP A 86 -2.82 7.28 -10.67
N SER A 87 -2.83 5.96 -10.47
CA SER A 87 -3.69 5.04 -11.22
C SER A 87 -5.09 4.95 -10.62
N GLU A 88 -5.17 4.87 -9.30
CA GLU A 88 -6.44 4.73 -8.59
C GLU A 88 -7.06 6.08 -8.22
N ARG A 89 -6.28 7.18 -8.27
CA ARG A 89 -6.70 8.53 -7.83
C ARG A 89 -7.22 8.58 -6.40
N ARG A 90 -6.74 7.67 -5.56
CA ARG A 90 -7.12 7.51 -4.14
C ARG A 90 -5.87 7.55 -3.25
N PRO A 91 -5.98 8.00 -2.00
CA PRO A 91 -4.84 8.03 -1.08
C PRO A 91 -4.49 6.61 -0.59
N HIS A 92 -3.19 6.30 -0.50
CA HIS A 92 -2.63 5.15 0.23
C HIS A 92 -1.64 5.59 1.31
N LEU A 93 -1.17 4.65 2.13
CA LEU A 93 -0.24 4.92 3.21
C LEU A 93 1.21 5.08 2.74
N ALA A 94 1.89 6.06 3.34
CA ALA A 94 3.30 6.36 3.18
C ALA A 94 3.93 6.73 4.53
N GLY A 95 5.16 7.23 4.53
CA GLY A 95 5.92 7.48 5.76
C GLY A 95 6.58 6.20 6.28
N ARG A 96 6.98 6.20 7.54
CA ARG A 96 7.64 5.03 8.15
C ARG A 96 6.77 3.79 8.13
N LEU A 97 5.46 3.93 8.37
CA LEU A 97 4.52 2.82 8.31
C LEU A 97 4.48 2.20 6.90
N GLY A 98 4.27 3.01 5.86
CA GLY A 98 4.25 2.52 4.48
C GLY A 98 5.54 1.82 4.07
N ALA A 99 6.69 2.34 4.50
CA ALA A 99 7.99 1.73 4.24
C ALA A 99 8.20 0.41 5.01
N GLY A 100 7.81 0.39 6.29
CA GLY A 100 7.85 -0.83 7.10
C GLY A 100 6.95 -1.93 6.54
N LEU A 101 5.73 -1.59 6.12
CA LEU A 101 4.81 -2.53 5.49
C LEU A 101 5.41 -3.14 4.22
N LEU A 102 6.02 -2.33 3.35
CA LEU A 102 6.69 -2.85 2.15
C LEU A 102 7.86 -3.76 2.53
N ALA A 103 8.78 -3.26 3.36
CA ALA A 103 9.99 -4.01 3.74
C ALA A 103 9.66 -5.35 4.40
N ARG A 104 8.70 -5.36 5.32
CA ARG A 104 8.26 -6.58 5.99
C ARG A 104 7.55 -7.54 5.04
N SER A 105 6.71 -7.03 4.14
CA SER A 105 6.05 -7.86 3.12
C SER A 105 7.06 -8.51 2.17
N VAL A 106 8.13 -7.80 1.81
CA VAL A 106 9.23 -8.38 1.02
C VAL A 106 9.99 -9.44 1.82
N ALA A 107 10.34 -9.15 3.08
CA ALA A 107 11.06 -10.09 3.95
C ALA A 107 10.26 -11.38 4.22
N LEU A 108 8.93 -11.30 4.23
CA LEU A 108 8.03 -12.45 4.36
C LEU A 108 7.77 -13.19 3.04
N GLY A 109 8.30 -12.68 1.91
CA GLY A 109 8.02 -13.23 0.58
C GLY A 109 6.58 -13.00 0.12
N TRP A 110 5.84 -12.09 0.74
CA TRP A 110 4.45 -11.77 0.38
C TRP A 110 4.37 -10.95 -0.90
N VAL A 111 5.36 -10.06 -1.09
CA VAL A 111 5.54 -9.33 -2.34
C VAL A 111 6.98 -9.46 -2.81
N ALA A 112 7.17 -9.50 -4.12
CA ALA A 112 8.48 -9.58 -4.75
C ALA A 112 8.65 -8.47 -5.80
N PRO A 113 9.80 -7.76 -5.84
CA PRO A 113 10.07 -6.78 -6.89
C PRO A 113 10.22 -7.47 -8.25
N VAL A 114 9.65 -6.84 -9.29
CA VAL A 114 9.87 -7.25 -10.68
C VAL A 114 11.16 -6.59 -11.19
N PRO A 115 12.13 -7.35 -11.76
CA PRO A 115 13.39 -6.79 -12.26
C PRO A 115 13.18 -5.63 -13.24
N HIS A 116 14.02 -4.59 -13.12
CA HIS A 116 14.01 -3.40 -13.98
C HIS A 116 12.64 -2.67 -14.05
N SER A 117 11.82 -2.81 -13.01
CA SER A 117 10.50 -2.21 -12.91
C SER A 117 10.19 -1.77 -11.48
N ARG A 118 9.18 -0.91 -11.33
CA ARG A 118 8.58 -0.61 -10.02
C ARG A 118 7.49 -1.59 -9.65
N ALA A 119 7.09 -2.48 -10.56
CA ALA A 119 6.02 -3.43 -10.30
C ALA A 119 6.40 -4.40 -9.18
N LEU A 120 5.39 -4.82 -8.42
CA LEU A 120 5.48 -5.85 -7.39
C LEU A 120 4.60 -7.02 -7.80
N THR A 121 5.10 -8.23 -7.63
CA THR A 121 4.30 -9.45 -7.70
C THR A 121 3.86 -9.81 -6.29
N VAL A 122 2.57 -10.02 -6.09
CA VAL A 122 2.03 -10.55 -4.82
C VAL A 122 1.96 -12.06 -4.95
N THR A 123 2.61 -12.78 -4.03
CA THR A 123 2.67 -14.25 -4.02
C THR A 123 1.41 -14.86 -3.39
N PRO A 124 1.16 -16.18 -3.55
CA PRO A 124 0.06 -16.84 -2.85
C PRO A 124 0.14 -16.67 -1.32
N ALA A 125 1.34 -16.84 -0.74
CA ALA A 125 1.58 -16.57 0.68
C ALA A 125 1.30 -15.11 1.07
N GLY A 126 1.48 -14.18 0.12
CA GLY A 126 1.13 -12.78 0.30
C GLY A 126 -0.37 -12.52 0.32
N ASP A 127 -1.14 -13.15 -0.57
CA ASP A 127 -2.61 -13.05 -0.54
C ASP A 127 -3.14 -13.55 0.81
N ASP A 128 -2.72 -14.74 1.24
CA ASP A 128 -3.14 -15.32 2.53
C ASP A 128 -2.67 -14.49 3.73
N GLY A 129 -1.40 -14.06 3.70
CA GLY A 129 -0.78 -13.32 4.78
C GLY A 129 -1.38 -11.93 4.98
N LEU A 130 -1.60 -11.19 3.88
CA LEU A 130 -2.22 -9.87 3.92
C LEU A 130 -3.69 -9.96 4.34
N HIS A 131 -4.40 -11.01 3.90
CA HIS A 131 -5.75 -11.28 4.37
C HIS A 131 -5.78 -11.53 5.88
N HIS A 132 -4.95 -12.45 6.37
CA HIS A 132 -4.94 -12.81 7.79
C HIS A 132 -4.48 -11.65 8.70
N ALA A 133 -3.42 -10.94 8.31
CA ALA A 133 -2.85 -9.86 9.13
C ALA A 133 -3.72 -8.60 9.14
N PHE A 134 -4.31 -8.24 7.99
CA PHE A 134 -4.91 -6.92 7.80
C PHE A 134 -6.33 -6.95 7.25
N GLY A 135 -6.90 -8.11 6.95
CA GLY A 135 -8.23 -8.24 6.37
C GLY A 135 -8.31 -7.80 4.91
N LEU A 136 -7.21 -7.89 4.15
CA LEU A 136 -7.23 -7.62 2.72
C LEU A 136 -8.28 -8.52 2.03
N PRO A 137 -9.24 -7.98 1.25
CA PRO A 137 -10.29 -8.78 0.63
C PRO A 137 -9.72 -9.68 -0.48
N ALA A 138 -10.24 -10.90 -0.63
CA ALA A 138 -9.73 -11.88 -1.58
C ALA A 138 -9.83 -11.42 -3.05
N ASP A 139 -10.74 -10.51 -3.34
CA ASP A 139 -11.01 -9.97 -4.66
C ASP A 139 -10.33 -8.62 -4.93
N TRP A 140 -9.37 -8.19 -4.09
CA TRP A 140 -8.64 -6.92 -4.23
C TRP A 140 -8.01 -6.70 -5.62
N ARG A 141 -7.79 -7.79 -6.38
CA ARG A 141 -7.21 -7.78 -7.73
C ARG A 141 -8.22 -7.41 -8.82
N ARG A 142 -9.52 -7.42 -8.53
CA ARG A 142 -10.56 -7.06 -9.50
C ARG A 142 -10.38 -5.60 -9.92
N GLU A 143 -10.70 -5.34 -11.18
CA GLU A 143 -10.96 -3.97 -11.61
C GLU A 143 -12.38 -3.68 -11.18
N ASP A 144 -12.59 -2.59 -10.44
CA ASP A 144 -13.94 -2.06 -10.28
C ASP A 144 -14.48 -1.85 -11.70
N ALA A 145 -15.49 -2.63 -12.05
CA ALA A 145 -16.27 -2.41 -13.27
C ALA A 145 -17.04 -1.11 -13.04
N GLY A 146 -16.37 0.02 -13.29
CA GLY A 146 -16.99 1.33 -13.32
C GLY A 146 -18.00 1.46 -14.45
#